data_AF-A0A182T3L2-F1
#
_entry.id   AF-A0A182T3L2-F1
#
_cell.length_a   1.000
_cell.length_b   1.000
_cell.length_c   1.000
_cell.angle_alpha   90.00
_cell.angle_beta   90.00
_cell.angle_gamma   90.00
#
_symmetry.space_group_name_H-M   'P 1'
#
loop_
_entity.id
_entity.type
_entity.pdbx_description
1 polymer ?
#
loop_
_entity_poly.entity_id
_entity_poly.type
_entity_poly.pdbx_seq_one_letter_code
_entity_poly.pdbx_strand_id
1 'polypeptide(L)'
;MGCDGGTIPRRDELVRLKKKPEQKDKDAERQFRWKHCALTQLRLQLPIVMCALGRLYSKQNVIEALLDKEKMTEACAHIKSLKDIKNLNLTPNPAYDEAKDDKSSPYICALIGLEMS
;
A
#
# COMPACT_ATOMS: atom_id res chain seq x y z
N MET A 1 44.40 -29.83 35.45
CA MET A 1 44.01 -28.93 34.35
C MET A 1 43.27 -29.74 33.30
N GLY A 2 42.18 -29.21 32.74
CA GLY A 2 41.59 -29.73 31.50
C GLY A 2 40.35 -30.62 31.65
N CYS A 3 39.24 -30.08 32.17
CA CYS A 3 37.91 -30.59 31.84
C CYS A 3 37.36 -29.74 30.70
N ASP A 4 37.72 -30.08 29.46
CA ASP A 4 37.06 -29.59 28.25
C ASP A 4 35.69 -30.29 28.17
N GLY A 5 34.74 -29.72 28.92
CA GLY A 5 33.36 -30.17 28.95
C GLY A 5 32.74 -29.93 27.59
N GLY A 6 32.74 -30.99 26.77
CA GLY A 6 32.17 -31.01 25.44
C GLY A 6 30.85 -30.25 25.39
N THR A 7 30.89 -29.08 24.77
CA THR A 7 29.72 -28.27 24.48
C THR A 7 28.80 -29.08 23.60
N ILE A 8 27.70 -29.58 24.16
CA ILE A 8 26.67 -30.28 23.40
C ILE A 8 26.07 -29.26 22.44
N PRO A 9 26.31 -29.39 21.12
CA PRO A 9 25.79 -28.44 20.15
C PRO A 9 24.26 -28.46 20.17
N ARG A 10 23.64 -27.28 20.24
CA ARG A 10 22.19 -27.16 20.23
C ARG A 10 21.68 -27.52 18.83
N ARG A 11 20.43 -27.97 18.75
CA ARG A 11 19.80 -28.41 17.49
C ARG A 11 19.85 -27.35 16.39
N ASP A 12 19.76 -26.08 16.77
CA ASP A 12 19.87 -24.91 15.88
C ASP A 12 21.27 -24.74 15.26
N GLU A 13 22.31 -25.29 15.89
CA GLU A 13 23.71 -25.27 15.43
C GLU A 13 24.03 -26.46 14.52
N LEU A 14 23.42 -27.62 14.79
CA LEU A 14 23.59 -28.87 14.02
C LEU A 14 22.72 -28.94 12.76
N VAL A 15 21.56 -28.28 12.79
CA VAL A 15 20.57 -28.32 11.72
C VAL A 15 20.28 -26.90 11.28
N ARG A 16 20.63 -26.58 10.04
CA ARG A 16 20.38 -25.29 9.41
C ARG A 16 18.87 -25.08 9.30
N LEU A 17 18.25 -24.51 10.33
CA LEU A 17 16.81 -24.23 10.34
C LEU A 17 16.49 -23.26 9.21
N LYS A 18 15.53 -23.64 8.38
CA LYS A 18 15.11 -22.85 7.21
C LYS A 18 14.62 -21.50 7.71
N LYS A 19 15.30 -20.42 7.32
CA LYS A 19 14.92 -19.04 7.65
C LYS A 19 13.43 -18.88 7.34
N LYS A 20 12.65 -18.39 8.32
CA LYS A 20 11.22 -18.08 8.09
C LYS A 20 11.15 -17.26 6.80
N PRO A 21 10.29 -17.65 5.84
CA PRO A 21 10.15 -16.88 4.61
C PRO A 21 9.79 -15.45 5.01
N GLU A 22 10.51 -14.49 4.43
CA GLU A 22 10.30 -13.08 4.70
C GLU A 22 8.85 -12.75 4.40
N GLN A 23 8.09 -12.45 5.46
CA GLN A 23 6.68 -12.18 5.34
C GLN A 23 6.55 -10.75 4.82
N LYS A 24 6.06 -10.59 3.59
CA LYS A 24 5.72 -9.27 3.05
C LYS A 24 4.84 -8.55 4.06
N ASP A 25 5.27 -7.36 4.43
CA ASP A 25 4.59 -6.53 5.42
C ASP A 25 3.24 -6.07 4.86
N LYS A 26 2.16 -6.65 5.37
CA LYS A 26 0.80 -6.42 4.86
C LYS A 26 0.33 -5.00 5.14
N ASP A 27 0.80 -4.42 6.24
CA ASP A 27 0.50 -3.05 6.64
C ASP A 27 1.17 -2.06 5.69
N ALA A 28 2.43 -2.29 5.32
CA ALA A 28 3.11 -1.49 4.30
C ALA A 28 2.38 -1.51 2.94
N GLU A 29 1.90 -2.68 2.50
CA GLU A 29 1.15 -2.79 1.24
C GLU A 29 -0.19 -2.04 1.30
N ARG A 30 -0.86 -2.07 2.45
CA ARG A 30 -2.12 -1.35 2.65
C ARG A 30 -1.91 0.15 2.70
N GLN A 31 -0.92 0.63 3.44
CA GLN A 31 -0.53 2.05 3.46
C GLN A 31 -0.17 2.55 2.07
N PHE A 32 0.56 1.75 1.28
CA PHE A 32 0.90 2.11 -0.08
C PHE A 32 -0.36 2.37 -0.93
N ARG A 33 -1.38 1.51 -0.82
CA ARG A 33 -2.65 1.65 -1.55
C ARG A 33 -3.44 2.90 -1.16
N TRP A 34 -3.31 3.37 0.09
CA TRP A 34 -3.97 4.59 0.57
C TRP A 34 -3.21 5.87 0.23
N LYS A 35 -1.92 5.78 -0.06
CA LYS A 35 -1.05 6.92 -0.39
C LYS A 35 -0.79 7.09 -1.88
N HIS A 36 -0.86 6.03 -2.67
CA HIS A 36 -0.42 6.03 -4.08
C HIS A 36 -1.53 5.67 -5.05
N CYS A 37 -1.47 6.29 -6.23
CA CYS A 37 -2.33 6.03 -7.35
C CYS A 37 -2.00 4.64 -7.93
N ALA A 38 -3.00 3.77 -8.07
CA ALA A 38 -2.77 2.42 -8.57
C ALA A 38 -2.34 2.35 -10.06
N LEU A 39 -2.53 3.44 -10.81
CA LEU A 39 -2.13 3.53 -12.22
C LEU A 39 -0.67 3.95 -12.37
N THR A 40 -0.27 5.04 -11.71
CA THR A 40 1.05 5.68 -11.91
C THR A 40 2.02 5.41 -10.78
N GLN A 41 1.58 4.81 -9.67
CA GLN A 41 2.35 4.60 -8.43
C GLN A 41 2.87 5.90 -7.78
N LEU A 42 2.45 7.06 -8.28
CA LEU A 42 2.73 8.37 -7.69
C LEU A 42 1.79 8.64 -6.52
N ARG A 43 2.13 9.59 -5.65
CA ARG A 43 1.23 10.02 -4.57
C ARG A 43 -0.13 10.46 -5.11
N LEU A 44 -1.19 10.08 -4.38
CA LEU A 44 -2.56 10.48 -4.68
C LEU A 44 -2.71 12.00 -4.61
N GLN A 45 -3.38 12.55 -5.61
CA GLN A 45 -3.68 13.98 -5.70
C GLN A 45 -5.20 14.17 -5.76
N LEU A 46 -5.68 15.21 -5.09
CA LEU A 46 -7.09 15.61 -5.16
C LEU A 46 -7.39 16.17 -6.55
N PRO A 47 -8.53 15.84 -7.18
CA PRO A 47 -9.60 14.97 -6.68
C PRO A 47 -9.30 13.47 -6.83
N ILE A 48 -9.63 12.70 -5.79
CA ILE A 48 -9.42 11.25 -5.75
C ILE A 48 -10.66 10.52 -6.27
N VAL A 49 -10.43 9.49 -7.08
CA VAL A 49 -11.47 8.61 -7.61
C VAL A 49 -11.19 7.17 -7.26
N MET A 50 -12.26 6.37 -7.17
CA MET A 50 -12.19 4.93 -6.93
C MET A 50 -12.88 4.15 -8.05
N CYS A 51 -12.31 3.01 -8.42
CA CYS A 51 -12.92 2.06 -9.33
C CYS A 51 -13.78 1.01 -8.62
N ALA A 52 -14.53 0.21 -9.36
CA ALA A 52 -15.35 -0.88 -8.83
C ALA A 52 -14.57 -1.94 -8.02
N LEU A 53 -13.25 -2.07 -8.24
CA LEU A 53 -12.38 -3.00 -7.52
C LEU A 53 -11.81 -2.40 -6.22
N GLY A 54 -12.19 -1.19 -5.84
CA GLY A 54 -11.72 -0.53 -4.61
C GLY A 54 -10.27 -0.03 -4.69
N ARG A 55 -9.79 0.30 -5.89
CA ARG A 55 -8.47 0.94 -6.09
C ARG A 55 -8.64 2.44 -6.21
N LEU A 56 -7.67 3.17 -5.68
CA LEU A 56 -7.63 4.63 -5.67
C LEU A 56 -6.77 5.17 -6.81
N TYR A 57 -7.24 6.27 -7.40
CA TYR A 57 -6.57 6.96 -8.47
C TYR A 57 -6.69 8.47 -8.33
N SER A 58 -5.69 9.20 -8.82
CA SER A 58 -5.82 10.63 -9.09
C SER A 58 -6.65 10.80 -10.36
N LYS A 59 -7.69 11.64 -10.32
CA LYS A 59 -8.60 11.81 -11.46
C LYS A 59 -7.90 12.24 -12.74
N GLN A 60 -6.89 13.11 -12.60
CA GLN A 60 -6.05 13.59 -13.70
C GLN A 60 -5.45 12.42 -14.49
N ASN A 61 -4.75 11.53 -13.78
CA ASN A 61 -4.04 10.39 -14.36
C ASN A 61 -4.98 9.42 -15.07
N VAL A 62 -6.20 9.21 -14.53
CA VAL A 62 -7.19 8.34 -15.18
C VAL A 62 -7.69 8.94 -16.48
N ILE A 63 -7.95 10.25 -16.50
CA ILE A 63 -8.38 10.95 -17.73
C ILE A 63 -7.27 10.87 -18.78
N GLU A 64 -6.02 11.14 -18.39
CA GLU A 64 -4.87 11.06 -19.27
C GLU A 64 -4.71 9.67 -19.86
N ALA A 65 -4.88 8.61 -19.07
CA ALA A 65 -4.77 7.24 -19.56
C ALA A 65 -6.00 6.74 -20.32
N LEU A 66 -7.17 7.37 -20.18
CA LEU A 66 -8.32 7.10 -21.06
C LEU A 66 -8.13 7.75 -22.43
N LEU A 67 -7.44 8.88 -22.50
CA LEU A 67 -7.04 9.54 -23.75
C LEU A 67 -5.89 8.78 -24.43
N ASP A 68 -4.91 8.36 -23.63
CA ASP A 68 -3.69 7.67 -24.07
C ASP A 68 -3.70 6.21 -23.56
N LYS A 69 -4.15 5.30 -24.43
CA LYS A 69 -4.31 3.89 -24.07
C LYS A 69 -2.99 3.17 -23.82
N GLU A 70 -1.86 3.71 -24.26
CA GLU A 70 -0.53 3.12 -24.03
C GLU A 70 -0.11 3.25 -22.56
N LYS A 71 -0.59 4.30 -21.88
CA LYS A 71 -0.36 4.50 -20.44
C LYS A 71 -1.24 3.63 -19.54
N MET A 72 -2.22 2.90 -20.09
CA MET A 72 -3.06 2.00 -19.29
C MET A 72 -2.33 0.71 -18.97
N THR A 73 -2.08 0.47 -17.68
CA THR A 73 -1.58 -0.82 -17.21
C THR A 73 -2.67 -1.88 -17.29
N GLU A 74 -2.29 -3.14 -17.47
CA GLU A 74 -3.23 -4.29 -17.54
C GLU A 74 -4.12 -4.37 -16.29
N ALA A 75 -3.56 -3.99 -15.14
CA ALA A 75 -4.28 -3.91 -13.88
C ALA A 75 -5.49 -2.94 -13.95
N CYS A 76 -5.41 -1.89 -14.76
CA CYS A 76 -6.43 -0.84 -14.87
C CYS A 76 -7.33 -0.97 -16.12
N ALA A 77 -7.19 -2.04 -16.91
CA ALA A 77 -7.94 -2.26 -18.14
C ALA A 77 -9.48 -2.35 -17.97
N HIS A 78 -9.96 -2.54 -16.74
CA HIS A 78 -11.37 -2.53 -16.41
C HIS A 78 -12.01 -1.13 -16.47
N ILE A 79 -11.22 -0.06 -16.42
CA ILE A 79 -11.69 1.32 -16.51
C ILE A 79 -11.73 1.70 -17.99
N LYS A 80 -12.92 1.72 -18.60
CA LYS A 80 -13.11 2.05 -20.02
C LYS A 80 -13.71 3.43 -20.22
N SER A 81 -14.41 3.93 -19.21
CA SER A 81 -15.07 5.23 -19.24
C SER A 81 -15.06 5.90 -17.88
N LEU A 82 -15.35 7.20 -17.86
CA LEU A 82 -15.53 7.98 -16.63
C LEU A 82 -16.71 7.50 -15.76
N LYS A 83 -17.61 6.67 -16.32
CA LYS A 83 -18.71 6.05 -15.57
C LYS A 83 -18.23 4.93 -14.64
N ASP A 84 -17.08 4.31 -14.95
CA ASP A 84 -16.52 3.19 -14.19
C ASP A 84 -15.79 3.66 -12.91
N ILE A 85 -15.66 4.98 -12.73
CA ILE A 85 -15.01 5.62 -11.59
C ILE A 85 -16.00 6.51 -10.84
N LYS A 86 -15.84 6.58 -9.51
CA LYS A 86 -16.59 7.49 -8.65
C LYS A 86 -15.65 8.45 -7.93
N ASN A 87 -16.01 9.73 -7.87
CA ASN A 87 -15.29 10.70 -7.04
C ASN A 87 -15.52 10.38 -5.57
N LEU A 88 -14.45 10.42 -4.77
CA LEU A 88 -14.51 10.22 -3.34
C LEU A 88 -14.28 11.53 -2.60
N ASN A 89 -15.10 11.77 -1.57
CA ASN A 89 -14.87 12.82 -0.58
C ASN A 89 -14.27 12.17 0.66
N LEU A 90 -12.95 12.04 0.67
CA LEU A 90 -12.22 11.50 1.82
C LEU A 90 -12.02 12.58 2.88
N THR A 91 -12.17 12.22 4.14
CA THR A 91 -11.91 13.13 5.27
C THR A 91 -10.41 13.15 5.55
N PRO A 92 -9.76 14.32 5.50
CA PRO A 92 -8.33 14.43 5.80
C PRO A 92 -8.07 14.10 7.27
N ASN A 93 -6.97 13.42 7.52
CA ASN A 93 -6.51 13.14 8.89
C ASN A 93 -5.82 14.39 9.47
N PRO A 94 -6.34 15.01 10.54
CA PRO A 94 -5.71 16.17 11.15
C PRO A 94 -4.35 15.87 11.80
N ALA A 95 -4.06 14.60 12.11
CA ALA A 95 -2.79 14.18 12.67
C ALA A 95 -1.73 13.87 11.60
N TYR A 96 -2.08 13.92 10.31
CA TYR A 96 -1.18 13.57 9.23
C TYR A 96 -0.25 14.74 8.87
N ASP A 97 1.05 14.47 8.89
CA ASP A 97 2.10 15.41 8.48
C ASP A 97 2.98 14.75 7.41
N GLU A 98 2.99 15.31 6.19
CA GLU A 98 3.72 14.76 5.05
C GLU A 98 5.24 14.73 5.24
N ALA A 99 5.78 15.52 6.17
CA ALA A 99 7.21 15.68 6.38
C ALA A 99 7.77 14.82 7.52
N LYS A 100 6.91 14.37 8.45
CA LYS A 100 7.35 13.69 9.68
C LYS A 100 7.01 12.21 9.79
N ASP A 101 5.92 11.73 9.17
CA ASP A 101 5.39 10.42 9.54
C ASP A 101 5.03 9.53 8.34
N ASP A 102 5.84 8.47 8.15
CA ASP A 102 5.59 7.47 7.08
C ASP A 102 4.53 6.44 7.49
N LYS A 103 4.16 6.35 8.78
CA LYS A 103 3.21 5.36 9.29
C LYS A 103 1.78 5.88 9.36
N SER A 104 1.60 7.19 9.47
CA SER A 104 0.28 7.81 9.53
C SER A 104 -0.40 7.83 8.17
N SER A 105 -1.72 7.69 8.17
CA SER A 105 -2.53 7.71 6.95
C SER A 105 -3.07 9.10 6.64
N PRO A 106 -3.11 9.54 5.37
CA PRO A 106 -3.61 10.86 5.00
C PRO A 106 -5.12 11.02 5.24
N TYR A 107 -5.87 9.92 5.34
CA TYR A 107 -7.33 9.92 5.45
C TYR A 107 -7.83 9.08 6.61
N ILE A 108 -8.96 9.51 7.18
CA ILE A 108 -9.69 8.81 8.24
C ILE A 108 -11.08 8.39 7.77
N CYS A 109 -11.62 7.34 8.37
CA CYS A 109 -13.00 6.93 8.17
C CYS A 109 -13.95 7.94 8.85
N ALA A 110 -14.83 8.60 8.09
CA ALA A 110 -15.78 9.58 8.63
C ALA A 110 -16.79 8.99 9.65
N LEU A 111 -17.00 7.66 9.65
CA LEU A 111 -17.98 7.01 10.52
C LEU A 111 -17.36 6.56 11.86
N ILE A 112 -16.12 6.06 11.83
CA ILE A 112 -15.48 5.42 13.00
C ILE A 112 -14.31 6.29 13.52
N GLY A 113 -13.82 7.25 12.74
CA GLY A 113 -12.66 8.07 13.09
C GLY A 113 -11.31 7.32 13.05
N LEU A 114 -11.30 6.07 12.59
CA LEU A 114 -10.08 5.28 12.46
C LEU A 114 -9.29 5.65 11.20
N GLU A 115 -7.97 5.57 11.30
CA GLU A 115 -7.06 5.79 10.18
C GLU A 115 -7.22 4.71 9.10
N MET A 116 -7.11 5.13 7.84
CA MET A 116 -7.09 4.21 6.71
C MET A 116 -5.67 3.68 6.49
N SER A 117 -5.17 2.85 7.41
CA SER A 117 -3.82 2.26 7.43
C SER A 117 -3.82 0.77 7.15
#